data_AF-A0A9D8XK69-F1
#
_entry.id   AF-A0A9D8XK69-F1
#
_cell.length_a   1.000
_cell.length_b   1.000
_cell.length_c   1.000
_cell.angle_alpha   90.00
_cell.angle_beta   90.00
_cell.angle_gamma   90.00
#
_symmetry.space_group_name_H-M   'P 1'
#
loop_
_entity.id
_entity.type
_entity.pdbx_description
1 polymer ?
#
loop_
_entity_poly.entity_id
_entity_poly.type
_entity_poly.pdbx_seq_one_letter_code
_entity_poly.pdbx_strand_id
1 'polypeptide(L)'
;ALDPMHTDNLDDWEADLGLPEAGLVIDEPEMRRREIWRLYGNEGGCCESYFVHLCALFKVSPNFYEYYKNPEEFENIEFGSDDPNFYFKIKSDVMLGEVEYMYCDGFCTDRLLDFGDTNYEKMLQRVKPSHTKLILEYEVDDAENND
;
A
#
# COMPACT_ATOMS: atom_id res chain seq x y z
N ALA A 1 28.18 11.79 -5.98
CA ALA A 1 26.99 12.15 -5.18
C ALA A 1 27.22 11.68 -3.76
N LEU A 2 26.77 12.43 -2.75
CA LEU A 2 26.72 11.94 -1.37
C LEU A 2 25.83 10.69 -1.32
N ASP A 3 26.09 9.76 -0.43
CA ASP A 3 25.21 8.60 -0.25
C ASP A 3 24.02 9.01 0.64
N PRO A 4 22.76 8.91 0.18
CA PRO A 4 21.58 9.27 0.97
C PRO A 4 21.46 8.44 2.27
N MET A 5 22.09 7.26 2.33
CA MET A 5 22.11 6.41 3.54
C MET A 5 23.10 6.89 4.61
N HIS A 6 24.02 7.78 4.27
CA HIS A 6 25.12 8.20 5.15
C HIS A 6 25.27 9.74 5.27
N THR A 7 24.33 10.51 4.71
CA THR A 7 24.24 11.97 4.86
C THR A 7 23.20 12.36 5.90
N ASP A 8 23.40 13.48 6.59
CA ASP A 8 22.39 14.07 7.48
C ASP A 8 21.50 15.11 6.75
N ASN A 9 21.92 15.52 5.55
CA ASN A 9 21.17 16.45 4.72
C ASN A 9 20.25 15.67 3.78
N LEU A 10 19.05 15.34 4.27
CA LEU A 10 17.99 14.67 3.50
C LEU A 10 17.18 15.66 2.65
N ASP A 11 17.08 16.92 3.08
CA ASP A 11 16.21 17.93 2.46
C ASP A 11 16.59 18.21 0.99
N ASP A 12 17.89 18.26 0.67
CA ASP A 12 18.36 18.45 -0.71
C ASP A 12 17.94 17.28 -1.63
N TRP A 13 18.00 16.05 -1.12
CA TRP A 13 17.57 14.86 -1.86
C TRP A 13 16.06 14.85 -2.07
N GLU A 14 15.30 15.23 -1.05
CA GLU A 14 13.86 15.31 -1.12
C GLU A 14 13.40 16.39 -2.10
N ALA A 15 14.06 17.55 -2.10
CA ALA A 15 13.78 18.61 -3.06
C ALA A 15 14.04 18.15 -4.51
N ASP A 16 15.15 17.45 -4.75
CA ASP A 16 15.50 16.92 -6.07
C ASP A 16 14.53 15.83 -6.55
N LEU A 17 13.99 15.03 -5.64
CA LEU A 17 13.07 13.92 -5.92
C LEU A 17 11.58 14.29 -5.84
N GLY A 18 11.25 15.51 -5.41
CA GLY A 18 9.87 15.95 -5.22
C GLY A 18 9.16 15.32 -4.02
N LEU A 19 9.91 15.04 -2.95
CA LEU A 19 9.43 14.49 -1.68
C LEU A 19 9.13 15.58 -0.63
N PRO A 20 8.27 15.31 0.37
CA PRO A 20 7.36 14.17 0.42
C PRO A 20 6.32 14.28 -0.70
N GLU A 21 5.93 13.13 -1.24
CA GLU A 21 4.96 13.12 -2.32
C GLU A 21 3.60 13.64 -1.83
N ALA A 22 2.82 14.27 -2.73
CA ALA A 22 1.55 14.88 -2.34
C ALA A 22 0.59 13.88 -1.67
N GLY A 23 0.18 14.19 -0.44
CA GLY A 23 -0.72 13.36 0.36
C GLY A 23 -0.01 12.35 1.26
N LEU A 24 1.32 12.30 1.25
CA LEU A 24 2.13 11.47 2.12
C LEU A 24 2.78 12.35 3.20
N VAL A 25 2.66 11.97 4.47
CA VAL A 25 3.34 12.65 5.57
C VAL A 25 4.32 11.66 6.19
N ILE A 26 5.62 11.94 6.06
CA ILE A 26 6.69 11.11 6.60
C ILE A 26 7.60 12.00 7.46
N ASP A 27 7.45 11.88 8.77
CA ASP A 27 8.25 12.67 9.72
C ASP A 27 9.45 11.89 10.29
N GLU A 28 9.42 10.56 10.20
CA GLU A 28 10.48 9.69 10.73
C GLU A 28 11.73 9.71 9.83
N PRO A 29 12.93 10.09 10.31
CA PRO A 29 14.13 10.21 9.48
C PRO A 29 14.53 8.91 8.75
N GLU A 30 14.29 7.75 9.36
CA GLU A 30 14.58 6.46 8.72
C GLU A 30 13.67 6.22 7.51
N MET A 31 12.40 6.59 7.63
CA MET A 31 11.41 6.47 6.57
C MET A 31 11.70 7.39 5.40
N ARG A 32 12.11 8.63 5.70
CA ARG A 32 12.57 9.60 4.71
C ARG A 32 13.74 9.03 3.88
N ARG A 33 14.73 8.40 4.54
CA ARG A 33 15.86 7.74 3.86
C ARG A 33 15.42 6.60 2.95
N ARG A 34 14.49 5.75 3.41
CA ARG A 34 13.95 4.64 2.61
C ARG A 34 13.21 5.14 1.37
N GLU A 35 12.45 6.22 1.49
CA GLU A 35 11.72 6.82 0.37
C GLU A 35 12.66 7.42 -0.67
N ILE A 36 13.71 8.13 -0.23
CA ILE A 36 14.79 8.60 -1.10
C ILE A 36 15.46 7.42 -1.82
N TRP A 37 15.79 6.35 -1.09
CA TRP A 37 16.38 5.16 -1.68
C TRP A 37 15.45 4.56 -2.75
N ARG A 38 14.15 4.43 -2.45
CA ARG A 38 13.17 3.84 -3.37
C ARG A 38 13.13 4.57 -4.71
N LEU A 39 13.09 5.90 -4.69
CA LEU A 39 13.06 6.71 -5.91
C LEU A 39 14.41 6.78 -6.61
N TYR A 40 15.51 6.91 -5.86
CA TYR A 40 16.86 7.02 -6.42
C TYR A 40 17.39 5.69 -6.96
N GLY A 41 17.09 4.59 -6.28
CA GLY A 41 17.47 3.21 -6.62
C GLY A 41 16.80 2.71 -7.89
N ASN A 42 15.78 3.41 -8.38
CA ASN A 42 15.19 3.22 -9.69
C ASN A 42 14.75 1.77 -9.97
N GLU A 43 14.22 1.09 -8.96
CA GLU A 43 13.32 -0.05 -9.19
C GLU A 43 11.96 0.48 -9.68
N GLY A 44 12.00 1.24 -10.77
CA GLY A 44 10.83 1.76 -11.44
C GLY A 44 10.15 0.62 -12.20
N GLY A 45 8.94 0.29 -11.77
CA GLY A 45 8.08 -0.67 -12.45
C GLY A 45 6.94 -1.02 -11.51
N CYS A 46 5.71 -1.13 -12.01
CA CYS A 46 4.59 -1.66 -11.22
C CYS A 46 4.73 -3.18 -11.06
N CYS A 47 5.88 -3.64 -10.57
CA CYS A 47 6.22 -5.03 -10.30
C CYS A 47 6.12 -5.31 -8.80
N GLU A 48 6.13 -6.59 -8.46
CA GLU A 48 6.06 -7.09 -7.08
C GLU A 48 7.06 -6.41 -6.12
N SER A 49 8.35 -6.34 -6.48
CA SER A 49 9.38 -5.77 -5.60
C SER A 49 9.10 -4.31 -5.25
N TYR A 50 8.58 -3.54 -6.20
CA TYR A 50 8.19 -2.16 -6.00
C TYR A 50 7.05 -2.01 -4.98
N PHE A 51 6.01 -2.85 -5.09
CA PHE A 51 4.92 -2.86 -4.11
C PHE A 51 5.38 -3.30 -2.72
N VAL A 52 6.26 -4.31 -2.64
CA VAL A 52 6.87 -4.75 -1.38
C VAL A 52 7.69 -3.63 -0.74
N HIS A 53 8.51 -2.92 -1.52
CA HIS A 53 9.29 -1.79 -1.02
C HIS A 53 8.42 -0.62 -0.55
N LEU A 54 7.32 -0.33 -1.25
CA LEU A 54 6.34 0.66 -0.79
C LEU A 54 5.71 0.27 0.54
N CYS A 55 5.31 -1.00 0.70
CA CYS A 55 4.73 -1.48 1.94
C CYS A 55 5.75 -1.46 3.10
N ALA A 56 7.03 -1.71 2.80
CA ALA A 56 8.11 -1.64 3.79
C ALA A 56 8.35 -0.23 4.36
N LEU A 57 7.89 0.83 3.68
CA LEU A 57 7.80 2.16 4.28
C LEU A 57 6.84 2.08 5.46
N PHE A 58 5.63 1.57 5.28
CA PHE A 58 4.65 1.47 6.36
C PHE A 58 4.95 0.36 7.38
N LYS A 59 6.18 -0.17 7.40
CA LYS A 59 6.62 -1.29 8.27
C LYS A 59 5.78 -2.56 8.05
N VAL A 60 5.22 -2.69 6.85
CA VAL A 60 4.44 -3.85 6.40
C VAL A 60 5.32 -4.75 5.55
N SER A 61 5.27 -6.05 5.82
CA SER A 61 5.86 -7.07 4.97
C SER A 61 4.72 -7.85 4.29
N PRO A 62 4.29 -7.45 3.09
CA PRO A 62 3.13 -8.07 2.45
C PRO A 62 3.53 -9.29 1.60
N ASN A 63 2.53 -10.12 1.31
CA ASN A 63 2.54 -11.05 0.19
C ASN A 63 1.82 -10.40 -1.00
N PHE A 64 2.44 -10.45 -2.19
CA PHE A 64 1.89 -9.87 -3.42
C PHE A 64 1.53 -10.97 -4.41
N TYR A 65 0.35 -10.86 -5.02
CA TYR A 65 -0.18 -11.85 -5.95
C TYR A 65 -0.74 -11.18 -7.20
N GLU A 66 -0.51 -11.81 -8.35
CA GLU A 66 -1.10 -11.42 -9.64
C GLU A 66 -2.02 -12.55 -10.10
N TYR A 67 -3.25 -12.24 -10.50
CA TYR A 67 -4.25 -13.26 -10.84
C TYR A 67 -3.76 -14.25 -11.91
N TYR A 68 -3.07 -13.79 -12.96
CA TYR A 68 -2.61 -14.70 -14.02
C TYR A 68 -1.53 -15.69 -13.56
N LYS A 69 -0.84 -15.39 -12.45
CA LYS A 69 0.15 -16.30 -11.83
C LYS A 69 -0.47 -17.17 -10.75
N ASN A 70 -1.37 -16.59 -9.97
CA ASN A 70 -1.90 -17.14 -8.73
C ASN A 70 -3.43 -17.02 -8.69
N PRO A 71 -4.19 -17.64 -9.62
CA PRO A 71 -5.65 -17.52 -9.63
C PRO A 71 -6.31 -18.08 -8.36
N GLU A 72 -5.67 -19.05 -7.71
CA GLU A 72 -6.12 -19.66 -6.45
C GLU A 72 -6.27 -18.63 -5.30
N GLU A 73 -5.44 -17.59 -5.29
CA GLU A 73 -5.46 -16.55 -4.25
C GLU A 73 -6.65 -15.60 -4.37
N PHE A 74 -7.44 -15.75 -5.44
CA PHE A 74 -8.59 -14.92 -5.76
C PHE A 74 -9.92 -15.69 -5.84
N GLU A 75 -9.98 -16.95 -5.37
CA GLU A 75 -11.19 -17.79 -5.45
C GLU A 75 -12.43 -17.17 -4.79
N ASN A 76 -12.24 -16.33 -3.77
CA ASN A 76 -13.31 -15.66 -3.04
C ASN A 76 -13.67 -14.26 -3.58
N ILE A 77 -13.17 -13.89 -4.76
CA ILE A 77 -13.33 -12.55 -5.33
C ILE A 77 -14.30 -12.59 -6.50
N GLU A 78 -15.33 -11.73 -6.44
CA GLU A 78 -16.23 -11.51 -7.59
C GLU A 78 -15.65 -10.45 -8.54
N PHE A 79 -15.30 -10.85 -9.75
CA PHE A 79 -14.64 -9.98 -10.74
C PHE A 79 -15.59 -9.08 -11.55
N GLY A 80 -16.90 -9.28 -11.43
CA GLY A 80 -17.90 -8.55 -12.21
C GLY A 80 -17.71 -8.74 -13.73
N SER A 81 -17.66 -7.64 -14.47
CA SER A 81 -17.45 -7.63 -15.94
C SER A 81 -15.99 -7.47 -16.37
N ASP A 82 -15.06 -7.34 -15.42
CA ASP A 82 -13.67 -7.02 -15.71
C ASP A 82 -12.84 -8.28 -15.98
N ASP A 83 -11.79 -8.15 -16.80
CA ASP A 83 -10.86 -9.23 -17.04
C ASP A 83 -10.00 -9.47 -15.77
N PRO A 84 -10.09 -10.66 -15.15
CA PRO A 84 -9.40 -10.95 -13.90
C PRO A 84 -7.87 -10.92 -14.06
N ASN A 85 -7.32 -11.03 -15.27
CA ASN A 85 -5.88 -10.97 -15.50
C ASN A 85 -5.23 -9.63 -15.09
N PHE A 86 -6.02 -8.58 -14.90
CA PHE A 86 -5.55 -7.28 -14.43
C PHE A 86 -5.80 -7.07 -12.92
N TYR A 87 -5.99 -8.13 -12.15
CA TYR A 87 -6.15 -8.05 -10.71
C TYR A 87 -4.85 -8.38 -9.98
N PHE A 88 -4.45 -7.47 -9.11
CA PHE A 88 -3.37 -7.64 -8.15
C PHE A 88 -3.96 -7.70 -6.74
N LYS A 89 -3.35 -8.49 -5.87
CA LYS A 89 -3.72 -8.61 -4.46
C LYS A 89 -2.48 -8.40 -3.60
N ILE A 90 -2.59 -7.55 -2.59
CA ILE A 90 -1.61 -7.37 -1.53
C ILE A 90 -2.24 -7.87 -0.25
N LYS A 91 -1.64 -8.89 0.36
CA LYS A 91 -2.04 -9.42 1.65
C LYS A 91 -1.04 -8.96 2.70
N SER A 92 -1.51 -8.23 3.70
CA SER A 92 -0.70 -7.81 4.84
C SER A 92 -0.86 -8.79 5.99
N ASP A 93 0.27 -9.31 6.50
CA ASP A 93 0.35 -10.13 7.72
C ASP A 93 0.53 -9.25 8.98
N VAL A 94 0.32 -7.93 8.84
CA VAL A 94 0.48 -6.96 9.91
C VAL A 94 -0.82 -6.17 10.04
N MET A 95 -1.25 -6.02 11.29
CA MET A 95 -2.29 -5.09 11.73
C MET A 95 -1.91 -3.66 11.32
N LEU A 96 -2.64 -3.11 10.36
CA LEU A 96 -2.44 -1.73 9.89
C LEU A 96 -3.32 -0.70 10.62
N GLY A 97 -4.08 -1.14 11.63
CA GLY A 97 -4.90 -0.31 12.49
C GLY A 97 -6.14 -1.04 12.98
N GLU A 98 -6.88 -0.42 13.90
CA GLU A 98 -8.24 -0.87 14.24
C GLU A 98 -9.14 -0.62 13.03
N VAL A 99 -9.94 -1.62 12.64
CA VAL A 99 -10.97 -1.44 11.61
C VAL A 99 -12.06 -0.57 12.23
N GLU A 100 -12.08 0.72 11.90
CA GLU A 100 -13.18 1.58 12.32
C GLU A 100 -14.38 1.37 11.39
N TYR A 101 -15.40 0.73 11.94
CA TYR A 101 -16.70 0.60 11.28
C TYR A 101 -17.42 1.95 11.32
N MET A 102 -17.33 2.72 10.23
CA MET A 102 -18.11 3.95 10.10
C MET A 102 -19.53 3.61 9.65
N TYR A 103 -20.49 3.73 10.57
CA TYR A 103 -21.91 3.70 10.23
C TYR A 103 -22.30 5.04 9.62
N CYS A 104 -22.64 5.03 8.33
CA CYS A 104 -23.19 6.21 7.69
C CYS A 104 -24.57 6.52 8.31
N ASP A 105 -24.82 7.76 8.73
CA ASP A 105 -26.12 8.21 9.25
C ASP A 105 -27.11 8.40 8.06
N GLY A 106 -27.54 7.31 7.42
CA GLY A 106 -28.43 7.34 6.25
C GLY A 106 -28.50 6.05 5.41
N PHE A 107 -29.17 6.12 4.25
CA PHE A 107 -29.29 5.04 3.26
C PHE A 107 -28.01 4.92 2.41
N CYS A 108 -26.94 4.41 3.00
CA CYS A 108 -25.79 3.90 2.27
C CYS A 108 -25.69 2.40 2.56
N THR A 109 -25.92 1.55 1.55
CA THR A 109 -25.72 0.10 1.64
C THR A 109 -24.24 -0.29 1.61
N ASP A 110 -23.37 0.68 1.32
CA ASP A 110 -21.94 0.47 1.22
C ASP A 110 -21.32 0.66 2.61
N ARG A 111 -20.70 -0.40 3.12
CA ARG A 111 -19.87 -0.30 4.33
C ARG A 111 -18.70 0.61 4.01
N LEU A 112 -18.62 1.76 4.69
CA LEU A 112 -17.42 2.57 4.70
C LEU A 112 -16.46 1.93 5.71
N LEU A 113 -15.57 1.10 5.19
CA LEU A 113 -14.44 0.57 5.93
C LEU A 113 -13.28 1.54 5.72
N ASP A 114 -12.80 2.16 6.80
CA ASP A 114 -11.51 2.86 6.80
C ASP A 114 -10.48 1.89 7.38
N PHE A 115 -9.55 1.48 6.54
CA PHE A 115 -8.52 0.51 6.92
C PHE A 115 -7.29 1.24 7.43
N GLY A 116 -7.36 1.70 8.69
CA GLY A 116 -6.21 1.99 9.58
C GLY A 116 -5.19 3.07 9.15
N ASP A 117 -4.56 2.92 7.99
CA ASP A 117 -3.57 3.84 7.42
C ASP A 117 -3.98 4.31 6.02
N THR A 118 -4.73 5.42 5.98
CA THR A 118 -5.17 6.05 4.73
C THR A 118 -4.00 6.43 3.80
N ASN A 119 -2.79 6.67 4.33
CA ASN A 119 -1.64 7.04 3.51
C ASN A 119 -1.06 5.83 2.79
N TYR A 120 -1.04 4.66 3.44
CA TYR A 120 -0.68 3.37 2.85
C TYR A 120 -1.55 3.07 1.62
N GLU A 121 -2.87 3.11 1.79
CA GLU A 121 -3.80 2.79 0.69
C GLU A 121 -3.71 3.78 -0.46
N LYS A 122 -3.69 5.09 -0.16
CA LYS A 122 -3.58 6.14 -1.17
C LYS A 122 -2.32 5.98 -2.01
N MET A 123 -1.20 5.66 -1.37
CA MET A 123 0.06 5.46 -2.07
C MET A 123 -0.06 4.28 -3.05
N LEU A 124 -0.52 3.12 -2.57
CA LEU A 124 -0.67 1.91 -3.37
C LEU A 124 -1.67 2.07 -4.52
N GLN A 125 -2.82 2.70 -4.26
CA GLN A 125 -3.85 2.95 -5.27
C GLN A 125 -3.38 3.92 -6.37
N ARG A 126 -2.50 4.87 -6.04
CA ARG A 126 -1.97 5.83 -6.99
C ARG A 126 -0.87 5.22 -7.88
N VAL A 127 -0.07 4.30 -7.35
CA VAL A 127 1.03 3.68 -8.13
C VAL A 127 0.59 2.46 -8.94
N LYS A 128 -0.61 1.92 -8.69
CA LYS A 128 -1.12 0.79 -9.47
C LYS A 128 -1.26 1.17 -10.95
N PRO A 129 -1.03 0.24 -11.89
CA PRO A 129 -1.28 0.51 -13.30
C PRO A 129 -2.72 0.95 -13.56
N SER A 130 -2.94 1.84 -14.54
CA SER A 130 -4.24 2.46 -14.80
C SER A 130 -5.38 1.48 -15.10
N HIS A 131 -5.06 0.27 -15.58
CA HIS A 131 -6.04 -0.77 -15.90
C HIS A 131 -5.96 -1.96 -14.96
N THR A 132 -5.25 -1.82 -13.84
CA THR A 132 -5.14 -2.83 -12.81
C THR A 132 -6.07 -2.51 -11.65
N LYS A 133 -6.77 -3.53 -11.16
CA LYS A 133 -7.45 -3.46 -9.86
C LYS A 133 -6.53 -3.98 -8.78
N LEU A 134 -6.44 -3.23 -7.69
CA LEU A 134 -5.67 -3.62 -6.52
C LEU A 134 -6.62 -3.99 -5.40
N ILE A 135 -6.45 -5.20 -4.87
CA ILE A 135 -7.17 -5.70 -3.71
C ILE A 135 -6.21 -5.67 -2.52
N LEU A 136 -6.63 -5.03 -1.45
CA LEU A 136 -5.90 -5.00 -0.19
C LEU A 136 -6.62 -5.95 0.76
N GLU A 137 -5.92 -6.99 1.21
CA GLU A 137 -6.39 -7.94 2.21
C GLU A 137 -5.58 -7.72 3.49
N TYR A 138 -6.29 -7.45 4.58
CA TYR A 138 -5.72 -7.21 5.89
C TYR A 138 -6.00 -8.41 6.80
N GLU A 139 -5.02 -8.80 7.60
CA GLU A 139 -5.28 -9.66 8.75
C GLU A 139 -6.10 -8.87 9.78
N VAL A 140 -7.20 -9.47 10.24
CA VAL A 140 -8.09 -8.92 11.29
C VAL A 140 -7.94 -9.80 12.52
N ASP A 141 -7.90 -9.21 13.71
CA ASP A 141 -7.81 -9.93 14.97
C ASP A 141 -9.23 -10.35 15.30
N ASP A 142 -9.53 -11.64 15.16
CA ASP A 142 -10.84 -12.20 15.53
C ASP A 142 -11.03 -12.27 17.06
N ALA A 143 -10.33 -11.43 17.83
CA ALA A 143 -10.33 -11.46 19.29
C ALA A 143 -11.65 -11.00 19.93
N GLU A 144 -12.59 -10.35 19.23
CA GLU A 144 -13.84 -9.85 19.82
C GLU A 144 -15.11 -10.06 18.97
N ASN A 145 -15.32 -11.24 18.38
CA ASN A 145 -16.64 -11.62 17.81
C ASN A 145 -17.18 -12.97 18.33
N ASN A 146 -16.93 -13.27 19.61
CA ASN A 146 -17.69 -14.28 20.36
C ASN A 146 -18.43 -13.59 21.52
N ASP A 147 -19.55 -12.93 21.22
CA ASP A 147 -20.67 -12.73 22.16
C ASP A 147 -22.00 -12.64 21.41
#